data_AF-A0A1H7Z9K1-F1
#
_entry.id   AF-A0A1H7Z9K1-F1
#
_cell.length_a   1.000
_cell.length_b   1.000
_cell.length_c   1.000
_cell.angle_alpha   90.00
_cell.angle_beta   90.00
_cell.angle_gamma   90.00
#
_symmetry.space_group_name_H-M   'P 1'
#
loop_
_entity.id
_entity.type
_entity.pdbx_description
1 polymer ?
#
loop_
_entity_poly.entity_id
_entity_poly.type
_entity_poly.pdbx_seq_one_letter_code
_entity_poly.pdbx_strand_id
1 'polypeptide(L)'
;MKKYLSIARQLTIALFVMSILVLGAQSSAQAALTLKLSDGVNTQTVTDTDDDVYFNGAIGNWMMNFSGGVSVDNIMDLVSLNVSSSATGGTLTVTLTDTDFSNLSAFHVGGTTGGSVTFNVYNDSTLVATYSSSNPSFSTDIASLTSTGSVTSIEAVITHGAGVVLSSFDANVTSAVPVPAAFWLLGSGLMGLVGIRRRVAK
;
A
#
# COMPACT_ATOMS: atom_id res chain seq x y z
N MET A 1 -23.40 -38.14 -43.08
CA MET A 1 -22.59 -38.17 -41.83
C MET A 1 -21.35 -37.28 -41.84
N LYS A 2 -20.45 -37.33 -42.84
CA LYS A 2 -19.21 -36.52 -42.86
C LYS A 2 -19.42 -34.99 -42.72
N LYS A 3 -20.51 -34.43 -43.29
CA LYS A 3 -20.83 -32.99 -43.16
C LYS A 3 -21.18 -32.57 -41.72
N TYR A 4 -21.89 -33.40 -40.97
CA TYR A 4 -22.25 -33.10 -39.58
C TYR A 4 -21.04 -33.14 -38.63
N LEU A 5 -20.09 -34.04 -38.89
CA LEU A 5 -18.84 -34.14 -38.12
C LEU A 5 -17.94 -32.91 -38.31
N SER A 6 -17.95 -32.33 -39.53
CA SER A 6 -17.21 -31.11 -39.85
C SER A 6 -17.75 -29.89 -39.11
N ILE A 7 -19.08 -29.76 -39.02
CA ILE A 7 -19.75 -28.62 -38.36
C ILE A 7 -19.53 -28.66 -36.85
N ALA A 8 -19.67 -29.84 -36.23
CA ALA A 8 -19.43 -29.99 -34.79
C ALA A 8 -18.01 -29.57 -34.39
N ARG A 9 -17.00 -29.96 -35.18
CA ARG A 9 -15.59 -29.64 -34.91
C ARG A 9 -15.27 -28.15 -35.04
N GLN A 10 -15.89 -27.47 -36.01
CA GLN A 10 -15.77 -26.01 -36.16
C GLN A 10 -16.42 -25.26 -35.00
N LEU A 11 -17.57 -25.75 -34.51
CA LEU A 11 -18.28 -25.15 -33.37
C LEU A 11 -17.46 -25.26 -32.07
N THR A 12 -16.82 -26.41 -31.82
CA THR A 12 -15.98 -26.61 -30.62
C THR A 12 -14.75 -25.70 -30.64
N ILE A 13 -14.10 -25.53 -31.80
CA ILE A 13 -12.94 -24.62 -31.94
C ILE A 13 -13.39 -23.17 -31.73
N ALA A 14 -14.53 -22.77 -32.31
CA ALA A 14 -15.07 -21.43 -32.13
C ALA A 14 -15.40 -21.13 -30.65
N LEU A 15 -16.03 -22.07 -29.94
CA LEU A 15 -16.32 -21.93 -28.52
C LEU A 15 -15.04 -21.86 -27.67
N PHE A 16 -14.02 -22.67 -27.99
CA PHE A 16 -12.74 -22.64 -27.28
C PHE A 16 -11.99 -21.31 -27.47
N VAL A 17 -11.95 -20.79 -28.70
CA VAL A 17 -11.34 -19.48 -28.99
C VAL A 17 -12.13 -18.34 -28.33
N MET A 18 -13.47 -18.42 -28.33
CA MET A 18 -14.31 -17.42 -27.68
C MET A 18 -14.14 -17.42 -26.16
N SER A 19 -13.97 -18.60 -25.52
CA SER A 19 -13.65 -18.67 -24.09
C SER A 19 -12.29 -18.05 -23.75
N ILE A 20 -11.28 -18.21 -24.61
CA ILE A 20 -9.96 -17.58 -24.41
C ILE A 20 -10.06 -16.05 -24.55
N LEU A 21 -10.86 -15.55 -25.50
CA LEU A 21 -11.08 -14.11 -25.69
C LEU A 21 -11.85 -13.48 -24.53
N VAL A 22 -12.83 -14.18 -23.96
CA VAL A 22 -13.58 -13.70 -22.78
C VAL A 22 -12.72 -13.74 -21.51
N LEU A 23 -11.81 -14.70 -21.38
CA LEU A 23 -10.85 -14.77 -20.27
C LEU A 23 -9.70 -13.76 -20.40
N GLY A 24 -9.35 -13.34 -21.63
CA GLY A 24 -8.31 -12.35 -21.90
C GLY A 24 -8.76 -10.89 -21.72
N ALA A 25 -10.06 -10.64 -21.65
CA ALA A 25 -10.62 -9.33 -21.31
C ALA A 25 -10.72 -9.16 -19.78
N GLN A 26 -9.62 -9.35 -19.06
CA GLN A 26 -9.53 -8.75 -17.73
C GLN A 26 -9.33 -7.25 -17.95
N SER A 27 -10.33 -6.45 -17.59
CA SER A 27 -10.09 -5.03 -17.35
C SER A 27 -8.93 -4.93 -16.36
N SER A 28 -7.90 -4.14 -16.68
CA SER A 28 -6.93 -3.73 -15.67
C SER A 28 -7.73 -3.16 -14.51
N ALA A 29 -7.70 -3.82 -13.35
CA ALA A 29 -8.16 -3.19 -12.12
C ALA A 29 -7.25 -1.97 -11.96
N GLN A 30 -7.80 -0.79 -12.24
CA GLN A 30 -7.06 0.45 -12.09
C GLN A 30 -6.74 0.59 -10.60
N ALA A 31 -5.48 0.85 -10.29
CA ALA A 31 -5.07 1.19 -8.94
C ALA A 31 -5.86 2.42 -8.49
N ALA A 32 -6.51 2.32 -7.34
CA ALA A 32 -7.27 3.42 -6.78
C ALA A 32 -6.69 3.74 -5.41
N LEU A 33 -5.97 4.86 -5.35
CA LEU A 33 -5.47 5.37 -4.09
C LEU A 33 -6.65 6.01 -3.35
N THR A 34 -6.90 5.56 -2.12
CA THR A 34 -8.03 6.02 -1.32
C THR A 34 -7.57 6.50 0.04
N LEU A 35 -7.88 7.75 0.36
CA LEU A 35 -7.73 8.35 1.67
C LEU A 35 -9.10 8.41 2.37
N LYS A 36 -9.20 7.77 3.52
CA LYS A 36 -10.40 7.79 4.37
C LYS A 36 -10.07 8.41 5.72
N LEU A 37 -10.95 9.26 6.22
CA LEU A 37 -10.86 9.83 7.55
C LEU A 37 -12.18 9.60 8.30
N SER A 38 -12.14 9.20 9.57
CA SER A 38 -13.33 8.92 10.37
C SER A 38 -13.12 9.21 11.86
N ASP A 39 -14.10 9.86 12.51
CA ASP A 39 -14.13 10.03 13.98
C ASP A 39 -15.04 8.99 14.67
N GLY A 40 -15.47 7.96 13.93
CA GLY A 40 -16.46 6.96 14.35
C GLY A 40 -17.92 7.34 14.09
N VAL A 41 -18.23 8.61 13.76
CA VAL A 41 -19.58 9.09 13.44
C VAL A 41 -19.62 9.72 12.04
N ASN A 42 -18.70 10.64 11.78
CA ASN A 42 -18.48 11.32 10.52
C ASN A 42 -17.39 10.59 9.75
N THR A 43 -17.52 10.50 8.43
CA THR A 43 -16.51 9.89 7.56
C THR A 43 -16.38 10.67 6.27
N GLN A 44 -15.14 10.89 5.84
CA GLN A 44 -14.80 11.44 4.55
C GLN A 44 -13.94 10.43 3.78
N THR A 45 -14.14 10.37 2.48
CA THR A 45 -13.36 9.49 1.59
C THR A 45 -13.04 10.25 0.32
N VAL A 46 -11.76 10.30 0.01
CA VAL A 46 -11.21 10.86 -1.22
C VAL A 46 -10.54 9.71 -1.94
N THR A 47 -10.92 9.50 -3.19
CA THR A 47 -10.31 8.49 -4.06
C THR A 47 -9.79 9.22 -5.28
N ASP A 48 -8.55 8.93 -5.63
CA ASP A 48 -7.93 9.40 -6.87
C ASP A 48 -7.34 8.21 -7.63
N THR A 49 -7.21 8.39 -8.93
CA THR A 49 -6.55 7.49 -9.84
C THR A 49 -5.16 7.97 -10.25
N ASP A 50 -4.89 9.24 -10.01
CA ASP A 50 -3.54 9.80 -10.06
C ASP A 50 -2.93 9.57 -8.67
N ASP A 51 -1.68 9.15 -8.61
CA ASP A 51 -0.97 8.52 -7.47
C ASP A 51 -0.92 9.31 -6.14
N ASP A 52 -1.73 10.35 -5.96
CA ASP A 52 -1.85 11.18 -4.78
C ASP A 52 -3.31 11.48 -4.39
N VAL A 53 -3.54 11.61 -3.09
CA VAL A 53 -4.84 11.96 -2.50
C VAL A 53 -4.62 12.95 -1.37
N TYR A 54 -5.51 13.92 -1.21
CA TYR A 54 -5.46 14.84 -0.08
C TYR A 54 -6.84 15.26 0.42
N PHE A 55 -6.88 15.59 1.71
CA PHE A 55 -8.04 16.16 2.37
C PHE A 55 -7.60 17.34 3.24
N ASN A 56 -8.35 18.44 3.15
CA ASN A 56 -8.23 19.58 4.03
C ASN A 56 -9.62 19.98 4.53
N GLY A 57 -9.89 19.75 5.81
CA GLY A 57 -11.18 20.09 6.40
C GLY A 57 -11.38 19.57 7.81
N ALA A 58 -12.57 19.84 8.35
CA ALA A 58 -12.97 19.38 9.67
C ALA A 58 -13.72 18.04 9.59
N ILE A 59 -13.57 17.22 10.64
CA ILE A 59 -14.30 15.96 10.83
C ILE A 59 -14.74 15.88 12.30
N GLY A 60 -16.02 16.17 12.55
CA GLY A 60 -16.58 16.27 13.89
C GLY A 60 -15.78 17.20 14.80
N ASN A 61 -15.20 16.66 15.88
CA ASN A 61 -14.39 17.41 16.85
C ASN A 61 -12.96 17.74 16.37
N TRP A 62 -12.57 17.27 15.19
CA TRP A 62 -11.28 17.54 14.58
C TRP A 62 -11.40 18.76 13.68
N MET A 63 -11.03 19.93 14.20
CA MET A 63 -11.25 21.23 13.55
C MET A 63 -10.35 21.49 12.35
N MET A 64 -9.19 20.83 12.29
CA MET A 64 -8.30 20.89 11.15
C MET A 64 -7.67 19.53 10.96
N ASN A 65 -7.86 18.96 9.78
CA ASN A 65 -7.15 17.78 9.32
C ASN A 65 -6.58 18.13 7.95
N PHE A 66 -5.27 18.08 7.86
CA PHE A 66 -4.55 18.05 6.60
C PHE A 66 -3.97 16.64 6.49
N SER A 67 -4.53 15.84 5.62
CA SER A 67 -4.08 14.46 5.40
C SER A 67 -3.80 14.29 3.92
N GLY A 68 -2.67 13.69 3.60
CA GLY A 68 -2.29 13.39 2.24
C GLY A 68 -1.74 11.98 2.17
N GLY A 69 -1.88 11.35 1.01
CA GLY A 69 -1.21 10.10 0.72
C GLY A 69 -0.68 10.09 -0.70
N VAL A 70 0.41 9.39 -0.92
CA VAL A 70 0.94 9.10 -2.25
C VAL A 70 1.25 7.61 -2.38
N SER A 71 1.19 7.08 -3.59
CA SER A 71 1.61 5.71 -3.90
C SER A 71 2.33 5.66 -5.24
N VAL A 72 3.66 5.75 -5.21
CA VAL A 72 4.50 5.83 -6.41
C VAL A 72 5.72 4.94 -6.26
N ASP A 73 6.12 4.27 -7.33
CA ASP A 73 7.42 3.58 -7.44
C ASP A 73 7.78 2.69 -6.23
N ASN A 74 6.82 1.88 -5.75
CA ASN A 74 6.98 1.01 -4.59
C ASN A 74 7.04 1.70 -3.23
N ILE A 75 6.60 2.95 -3.13
CA ILE A 75 6.44 3.66 -1.86
C ILE A 75 4.98 4.07 -1.72
N MET A 76 4.37 3.68 -0.60
CA MET A 76 3.09 4.23 -0.15
C MET A 76 3.37 5.06 1.08
N ASP A 77 2.99 6.34 1.07
CA ASP A 77 3.27 7.28 2.15
C ASP A 77 1.99 8.00 2.55
N LEU A 78 1.70 8.03 3.86
CA LEU A 78 0.60 8.74 4.49
C LEU A 78 1.17 9.80 5.43
N VAL A 79 0.88 11.06 5.13
CA VAL A 79 1.24 12.21 5.95
C VAL A 79 0.00 12.87 6.54
N SER A 80 0.08 13.35 7.78
CA SER A 80 -1.04 14.09 8.35
C SER A 80 -0.67 15.09 9.44
N LEU A 81 -1.45 16.17 9.52
CA LEU A 81 -1.48 17.14 10.62
C LEU A 81 -2.93 17.31 11.07
N ASN A 82 -3.17 17.09 12.37
CA ASN A 82 -4.52 17.03 12.93
C ASN A 82 -4.60 17.86 14.22
N VAL A 83 -5.68 18.64 14.34
CA VAL A 83 -5.98 19.47 15.51
C VAL A 83 -7.40 19.17 15.99
N SER A 84 -7.53 18.77 17.25
CA SER A 84 -8.83 18.60 17.91
C SER A 84 -9.26 19.89 18.59
N SER A 85 -10.56 20.20 18.59
CA SER A 85 -11.12 21.45 19.13
C SER A 85 -11.74 21.33 20.52
N SER A 86 -11.97 20.13 21.03
CA SER A 86 -12.98 19.90 22.06
C SER A 86 -12.42 19.76 23.48
N ALA A 87 -13.23 20.15 24.47
CA ALA A 87 -12.96 19.93 25.90
C ALA A 87 -12.94 18.44 26.30
N THR A 88 -13.28 17.51 25.40
CA THR A 88 -13.37 16.07 25.68
C THR A 88 -12.38 15.22 24.90
N GLY A 89 -11.73 15.77 23.86
CA GLY A 89 -10.89 15.01 22.96
C GLY A 89 -11.68 14.17 21.96
N GLY A 90 -11.08 13.07 21.51
CA GLY A 90 -11.70 12.12 20.58
C GLY A 90 -10.67 11.23 19.87
N THR A 91 -11.19 10.35 19.02
CA THR A 91 -10.39 9.49 18.14
C THR A 91 -10.60 9.90 16.69
N LEU A 92 -9.53 9.90 15.89
CA LEU A 92 -9.56 10.03 14.44
C LEU A 92 -8.81 8.86 13.84
N THR A 93 -9.45 8.16 12.93
CA THR A 93 -8.82 7.15 12.09
C THR A 93 -8.58 7.74 10.70
N VAL A 94 -7.33 7.75 10.27
CA VAL A 94 -6.89 8.14 8.92
C VAL A 94 -6.36 6.89 8.25
N THR A 95 -6.89 6.52 7.10
CA THR A 95 -6.51 5.32 6.36
C THR A 95 -6.13 5.69 4.93
N LEU A 96 -4.93 5.32 4.51
CA LEU A 96 -4.53 5.29 3.10
C LEU A 96 -4.62 3.85 2.60
N THR A 97 -5.19 3.62 1.43
CA THR A 97 -5.32 2.30 0.82
C THR A 97 -4.97 2.37 -0.65
N ASP A 98 -4.19 1.39 -1.12
CA ASP A 98 -3.94 1.16 -2.54
C ASP A 98 -4.15 -0.32 -2.87
N THR A 99 -4.69 -0.58 -4.06
CA THR A 99 -5.04 -1.89 -4.59
C THR A 99 -3.98 -2.51 -5.50
N ASP A 100 -2.91 -1.79 -5.85
CA ASP A 100 -1.80 -2.33 -6.65
C ASP A 100 -0.46 -2.42 -5.90
N PHE A 101 -0.44 -2.01 -4.64
CA PHE A 101 0.74 -2.03 -3.80
C PHE A 101 0.94 -3.39 -3.12
N SER A 102 2.05 -4.06 -3.41
CA SER A 102 2.36 -5.40 -2.91
C SER A 102 3.84 -5.54 -2.53
N ASN A 103 4.24 -6.69 -1.95
CA ASN A 103 5.62 -7.03 -1.58
C ASN A 103 6.25 -6.07 -0.56
N LEU A 104 5.55 -5.81 0.54
CA LEU A 104 6.00 -4.93 1.62
C LEU A 104 7.34 -5.40 2.18
N SER A 105 8.24 -4.46 2.48
CA SER A 105 9.59 -4.75 2.95
C SER A 105 9.94 -4.04 4.25
N ALA A 106 9.56 -2.77 4.36
CA ALA A 106 9.76 -1.97 5.56
C ALA A 106 8.60 -0.99 5.76
N PHE A 107 8.33 -0.69 7.03
CA PHE A 107 7.38 0.33 7.45
C PHE A 107 8.10 1.32 8.36
N HIS A 108 8.00 2.60 8.02
CA HIS A 108 8.62 3.70 8.73
C HIS A 108 7.54 4.62 9.25
N VAL A 109 7.64 5.03 10.51
CA VAL A 109 6.74 6.03 11.09
C VAL A 109 7.52 7.03 11.92
N GLY A 110 7.07 8.28 11.89
CA GLY A 110 7.62 9.35 12.70
C GLY A 110 6.62 10.48 12.90
N GLY A 111 6.80 11.24 13.98
CA GLY A 111 5.92 12.37 14.23
C GLY A 111 5.94 12.92 15.64
N THR A 112 4.89 13.69 15.92
CA THR A 112 4.57 14.23 17.24
C THR A 112 3.10 14.03 17.55
N THR A 113 2.77 13.84 18.82
CA THR A 113 1.38 13.75 19.27
C THR A 113 1.21 14.40 20.62
N GLY A 114 0.14 15.17 20.80
CA GLY A 114 -0.30 15.62 22.12
C GLY A 114 -1.21 14.62 22.83
N GLY A 115 -1.35 13.40 22.30
CA GLY A 115 -2.14 12.30 22.87
C GLY A 115 -1.45 10.96 22.63
N SER A 116 -2.14 10.05 21.94
CA SER A 116 -1.56 8.78 21.51
C SER A 116 -1.86 8.50 20.04
N VAL A 117 -1.00 7.72 19.41
CA VAL A 117 -1.15 7.26 18.04
C VAL A 117 -0.90 5.76 17.96
N THR A 118 -1.68 5.09 17.11
CA THR A 118 -1.46 3.71 16.70
C THR A 118 -1.42 3.68 15.19
N PHE A 119 -0.41 3.04 14.62
CA PHE A 119 -0.32 2.80 13.20
C PHE A 119 -0.40 1.31 12.93
N ASN A 120 -1.28 0.92 12.03
CA ASN A 120 -1.47 -0.44 11.57
C ASN A 120 -1.21 -0.49 10.07
N VAL A 121 -0.42 -1.46 9.64
CA VAL A 121 -0.28 -1.79 8.22
C VAL A 121 -1.03 -3.08 7.98
N TYR A 122 -1.97 -3.04 7.05
CA TYR A 122 -2.66 -4.22 6.56
C TYR A 122 -2.22 -4.52 5.13
N ASN A 123 -2.19 -5.81 4.83
CA ASN A 123 -2.15 -6.30 3.48
C ASN A 123 -3.37 -7.21 3.30
N ASP A 124 -4.24 -6.81 2.38
CA ASP A 124 -5.65 -7.16 2.29
C ASP A 124 -6.37 -6.92 3.63
N SER A 125 -6.71 -7.99 4.35
CA SER A 125 -7.33 -7.92 5.69
C SER A 125 -6.40 -8.42 6.80
N THR A 126 -5.14 -8.71 6.46
CA THR A 126 -4.16 -9.25 7.41
C THR A 126 -3.34 -8.12 7.99
N LEU A 127 -3.34 -7.96 9.32
CA LEU A 127 -2.43 -7.05 10.02
C LEU A 127 -1.00 -7.59 9.90
N VAL A 128 -0.11 -6.82 9.26
CA VAL A 128 1.29 -7.22 9.05
C VAL A 128 2.27 -6.45 9.94
N ALA A 129 1.89 -5.25 10.39
CA ALA A 129 2.67 -4.47 11.35
C ALA A 129 1.77 -3.58 12.20
N THR A 130 2.23 -3.31 13.42
CA THR A 130 1.61 -2.33 14.30
C THR A 130 2.70 -1.55 15.06
N TYR A 131 2.49 -0.26 15.21
CA TYR A 131 3.25 0.61 16.09
C TYR A 131 2.28 1.41 16.97
N SER A 132 2.62 1.63 18.23
CA SER A 132 1.82 2.48 19.12
C SER A 132 2.74 3.33 19.99
N SER A 133 2.35 4.58 20.20
CA SER A 133 3.09 5.53 21.02
C SER A 133 2.17 6.53 21.69
N SER A 134 2.48 6.87 22.93
CA SER A 134 1.98 8.05 23.64
C SER A 134 3.10 9.04 23.94
N ASN A 135 4.28 8.86 23.33
CA ASN A 135 5.40 9.77 23.49
C ASN A 135 5.14 11.03 22.64
N PRO A 136 5.39 12.24 23.17
CA PRO A 136 5.16 13.48 22.44
C PRO A 136 5.88 13.58 21.10
N SER A 137 6.99 12.85 20.95
CA SER A 137 7.67 12.62 19.69
C SER A 137 8.02 11.14 19.57
N PHE A 138 7.92 10.61 18.35
CA PHE A 138 8.20 9.22 18.05
C PHE A 138 8.85 9.08 16.68
N SER A 139 9.64 8.01 16.52
CA SER A 139 10.15 7.54 15.25
C SER A 139 10.55 6.07 15.39
N THR A 140 10.18 5.22 14.43
CA THR A 140 10.60 3.83 14.41
C THR A 140 10.58 3.25 12.99
N ASP A 141 11.39 2.21 12.80
CA ASP A 141 11.46 1.42 11.59
C ASP A 141 11.09 -0.03 11.93
N ILE A 142 10.12 -0.59 11.20
CA ILE A 142 9.71 -1.99 11.28
C ILE A 142 10.11 -2.67 9.97
N ALA A 143 11.20 -3.43 10.00
CA ALA A 143 11.74 -4.15 8.85
C ALA A 143 11.14 -5.56 8.72
N SER A 144 11.37 -6.17 7.55
CA SER A 144 11.04 -7.58 7.26
C SER A 144 9.54 -7.90 7.31
N LEU A 145 8.74 -7.00 6.75
CA LEU A 145 7.33 -7.29 6.48
C LEU A 145 7.23 -8.46 5.51
N THR A 146 6.25 -9.33 5.72
CA THR A 146 5.92 -10.39 4.77
C THR A 146 4.46 -10.23 4.38
N SER A 147 4.21 -10.10 3.08
CA SER A 147 2.88 -9.86 2.53
C SER A 147 2.71 -10.65 1.25
N THR A 148 1.53 -11.22 1.03
CA THR A 148 1.21 -11.98 -0.20
C THR A 148 -0.03 -11.47 -0.93
N GLY A 149 -0.68 -10.45 -0.38
CA GLY A 149 -1.87 -9.79 -0.89
C GLY A 149 -1.58 -8.65 -1.84
N SER A 150 -2.65 -8.13 -2.43
CA SER A 150 -2.62 -7.13 -3.50
C SER A 150 -3.08 -5.75 -3.05
N VAL A 151 -3.85 -5.67 -1.96
CA VAL A 151 -4.26 -4.41 -1.36
C VAL A 151 -3.37 -4.12 -0.17
N THR A 152 -2.87 -2.90 -0.05
CA THR A 152 -2.12 -2.46 1.13
C THR A 152 -2.80 -1.24 1.72
N SER A 153 -2.88 -1.19 3.05
CA SER A 153 -3.41 -0.01 3.74
C SER A 153 -2.57 0.38 4.95
N ILE A 154 -2.34 1.67 5.11
CA ILE A 154 -1.77 2.28 6.31
C ILE A 154 -2.92 2.93 7.07
N GLU A 155 -3.19 2.48 8.29
CA GLU A 155 -4.20 3.04 9.18
C GLU A 155 -3.51 3.72 10.37
N ALA A 156 -3.76 5.01 10.57
CA ALA A 156 -3.34 5.77 11.73
C ALA A 156 -4.56 6.10 12.60
N VAL A 157 -4.56 5.61 13.84
CA VAL A 157 -5.57 5.91 14.87
C VAL A 157 -4.97 6.90 15.86
N ILE A 158 -5.45 8.13 15.83
CA ILE A 158 -5.02 9.24 16.69
C ILE A 158 -6.05 9.39 17.81
N THR A 159 -5.61 9.45 19.05
CA THR A 159 -6.49 9.73 20.18
C THR A 159 -5.97 10.94 20.94
N HIS A 160 -6.79 11.99 21.01
CA HIS A 160 -6.52 13.18 21.81
C HIS A 160 -7.37 13.15 23.07
N GLY A 161 -6.79 13.61 24.19
CA GLY A 161 -7.54 13.93 25.40
C GLY A 161 -8.27 15.28 25.29
N ALA A 162 -8.83 15.72 26.40
CA ALA A 162 -9.47 17.03 26.54
C ALA A 162 -8.54 18.19 26.15
N GLY A 163 -9.09 19.17 25.42
CA GLY A 163 -8.44 20.42 25.06
C GLY A 163 -8.08 20.52 23.58
N VAL A 164 -7.43 21.65 23.24
CA VAL A 164 -6.87 21.83 21.90
C VAL A 164 -5.53 21.09 21.85
N VAL A 165 -5.51 20.01 21.08
CA VAL A 165 -4.38 19.10 20.99
C VAL A 165 -4.02 18.92 19.52
N LEU A 166 -2.72 18.87 19.24
CA LEU A 166 -2.16 18.73 17.90
C LEU A 166 -1.39 17.41 17.79
N SER A 167 -1.51 16.75 16.63
CA SER A 167 -0.63 15.65 16.22
C SER A 167 -0.20 15.85 14.78
N SER A 168 1.02 15.43 14.46
CA SER A 168 1.52 15.37 13.10
C SER A 168 2.33 14.09 12.90
N PHE A 169 2.23 13.46 11.74
CA PHE A 169 3.00 12.26 11.44
C PHE A 169 3.27 12.09 9.94
N ASP A 170 4.25 11.23 9.68
CA ASP A 170 4.61 10.63 8.40
C ASP A 170 4.68 9.11 8.64
N ALA A 171 4.03 8.34 7.78
CA ALA A 171 3.96 6.89 7.85
C ALA A 171 4.04 6.31 6.45
N ASN A 172 5.13 5.63 6.12
CA ASN A 172 5.35 5.08 4.80
C ASN A 172 5.74 3.60 4.82
N VAL A 173 5.26 2.87 3.83
CA VAL A 173 5.61 1.48 3.56
C VAL A 173 6.35 1.42 2.23
N THR A 174 7.44 0.67 2.19
CA THR A 174 8.22 0.47 0.97
C THR A 174 8.15 -0.99 0.54
N SER A 175 8.10 -1.24 -0.77
CA SER A 175 8.18 -2.58 -1.34
C SER A 175 9.63 -3.00 -1.60
N ALA A 176 9.90 -4.29 -1.54
CA ALA A 176 11.23 -4.82 -1.83
C ALA A 176 11.56 -4.59 -3.31
N VAL A 177 12.56 -3.76 -3.59
CA VAL A 177 13.08 -3.61 -4.96
C VAL A 177 13.76 -4.92 -5.37
N PRO A 178 13.30 -5.60 -6.43
CA PRO A 178 13.94 -6.82 -6.91
C PRO A 178 15.41 -6.56 -7.21
N VAL A 179 16.31 -7.41 -6.71
CA VAL A 179 17.74 -7.31 -7.03
C VAL A 179 17.89 -7.35 -8.56
N PRO A 180 18.54 -6.36 -9.19
CA PRO A 180 18.62 -6.28 -10.64
C PRO A 180 19.14 -7.59 -11.24
N ALA A 181 18.55 -8.04 -12.34
CA ALA A 181 19.04 -9.19 -13.10
C ALA A 181 20.52 -9.04 -13.48
N ALA A 182 21.02 -7.80 -13.56
CA ALA A 182 22.43 -7.47 -13.73
C ALA A 182 23.34 -8.06 -12.65
N PHE A 183 22.89 -8.19 -11.38
CA PHE A 183 23.69 -8.81 -10.33
C PHE A 183 23.87 -10.31 -10.60
N TRP A 184 22.81 -11.01 -10.99
CA TRP A 184 22.87 -12.41 -11.40
C TRP A 184 23.68 -12.60 -12.68
N LEU A 185 23.55 -11.68 -13.64
CA LEU A 185 24.30 -11.72 -14.90
C LEU A 185 25.79 -11.44 -14.68
N LEU A 186 26.13 -10.49 -13.81
CA LEU A 186 27.51 -10.22 -13.40
C LEU A 186 28.11 -11.43 -12.67
N GLY A 187 27.37 -11.98 -11.70
CA GLY A 187 27.80 -13.15 -10.93
C GLY A 187 28.02 -14.38 -11.82
N SER A 188 27.08 -14.68 -12.71
CA SER A 188 27.22 -15.78 -13.68
C SER A 188 28.31 -15.53 -14.72
N GLY A 189 28.48 -14.28 -15.18
CA GLY A 189 29.56 -13.88 -16.08
C GLY A 189 30.95 -14.08 -15.47
N LEU A 190 31.14 -13.64 -14.23
CA LEU A 190 32.39 -13.85 -13.47
C LEU A 190 32.70 -15.34 -13.29
N MET A 191 31.70 -16.16 -12.94
CA MET A 191 31.86 -17.61 -12.83
C MET A 191 32.22 -18.25 -14.17
N GLY A 192 31.64 -17.78 -15.27
CA GLY A 192 32.01 -18.19 -16.63
C GLY A 192 33.47 -17.87 -16.95
N LEU A 193 33.94 -16.66 -16.63
CA LEU A 193 35.32 -16.24 -16.86
C LEU A 193 36.33 -17.07 -16.04
N VAL A 194 36.01 -17.40 -14.78
CA VAL A 194 36.83 -18.32 -13.97
C VAL A 194 36.92 -19.70 -14.62
N GLY A 195 35.81 -20.20 -15.16
CA GLY A 195 35.76 -21.46 -15.91
C GLY A 195 36.67 -21.45 -17.15
N ILE A 196 36.65 -20.37 -17.93
CA ILE A 196 37.51 -20.21 -19.12
C ILE A 196 38.98 -20.15 -18.71
N ARG A 197 39.33 -19.35 -17.69
CA ARG A 197 40.72 -19.23 -17.21
C ARG A 197 41.29 -20.59 -16.79
N ARG A 198 40.49 -21.44 -16.13
CA ARG A 198 40.91 -22.79 -15.72
C ARG A 198 41.17 -23.73 -16.90
N ARG A 199 40.51 -23.54 -18.04
CA ARG A 199 40.76 -24.33 -19.26
C ARG A 199 42.04 -23.92 -19.97
N VAL A 200 42.36 -22.63 -19.99
CA VAL A 200 43.56 -22.10 -20.68
C VAL A 200 44.85 -22.40 -19.91
N ALA A 201 44.77 -22.59 -18.59
CA ALA A 201 45.93 -22.91 -17.75
C ALA A 201 46.34 -24.40 -17.78
N LYS A 202 45.61 -25.25 -18.50
CA LYS A 202 45.98 -26.65 -18.76
C LYS A 202 46.48 -26.78 -20.19
#